data_AF-A0A2T0XYE3-F1
#
_entry.id   AF-A0A2T0XYE3-F1
#
_cell.length_a   1.000
_cell.length_b   1.000
_cell.length_c   1.000
_cell.angle_alpha   90.00
_cell.angle_beta   90.00
_cell.angle_gamma   90.00
#
_symmetry.space_group_name_H-M   'P 1'
#
loop_
_entity.id
_entity.type
_entity.pdbx_description
1 polymer ?
#
loop_
_entity_poly.entity_id
_entity_poly.type
_entity_poly.pdbx_seq_one_letter_code
_entity_poly.pdbx_strand_id
1 'polypeptide(L)'
;MNSSGEASVEVSAAPTGAQGLLFGEDLTEQDGGTGYRGTTACRVAGITYRQLDYWARTGLVEPSIRPASGSGTHRLYSFRDVLVLKVVKRLLDTGVSLQQIRSAVTHLRERGVDDLAQITLMSDGASVYECTSPDEVVDLVQGGQGVFGIAVGRVWREIEGTLSQMPTESLEDEGDDGPHGEDELAVRRRARHVG
;
A
#
# COMPACT_ATOMS: atom_id res chain seq x y z
N MET A 1 -37.69 31.93 -48.28
CA MET A 1 -38.45 32.50 -47.15
C MET A 1 -39.06 31.36 -46.33
N ASN A 2 -38.87 31.46 -45.01
CA ASN A 2 -39.47 30.72 -43.88
C ASN A 2 -38.76 29.39 -43.52
N SER A 3 -37.93 29.31 -42.44
CA SER A 3 -38.24 29.38 -40.98
C SER A 3 -39.11 28.20 -40.56
N SER A 4 -38.86 27.39 -39.52
CA SER A 4 -37.92 27.33 -38.38
C SER A 4 -38.05 25.92 -37.77
N GLY A 5 -37.14 25.52 -36.86
CA GLY A 5 -37.49 24.56 -35.81
C GLY A 5 -36.37 23.65 -35.33
N GLU A 6 -35.47 24.19 -34.50
CA GLU A 6 -34.66 23.41 -33.56
C GLU A 6 -35.57 22.66 -32.56
N ALA A 7 -35.15 21.46 -32.15
CA ALA A 7 -35.64 20.83 -30.93
C ALA A 7 -34.47 20.11 -30.25
N SER A 8 -33.76 20.90 -29.45
CA SER A 8 -32.86 20.49 -28.38
C SER A 8 -33.64 19.63 -27.38
N VAL A 9 -33.12 18.45 -27.02
CA VAL A 9 -33.63 17.69 -25.88
C VAL A 9 -32.79 18.04 -24.67
N GLU A 10 -33.44 18.75 -23.75
CA GLU A 10 -32.94 19.16 -22.44
C GLU A 10 -32.60 17.94 -21.58
N VAL A 11 -31.36 17.86 -21.10
CA VAL A 11 -30.99 16.96 -20.00
C VAL A 11 -31.43 17.64 -18.70
N SER A 12 -32.56 17.17 -18.16
CA SER A 12 -33.07 17.60 -16.87
C SER A 12 -32.08 17.21 -15.77
N ALA A 13 -31.42 18.21 -15.21
CA ALA A 13 -30.83 18.13 -13.89
C ALA A 13 -31.95 18.26 -12.86
N ALA A 14 -32.07 17.28 -11.96
CA ALA A 14 -32.62 17.55 -10.64
C ALA A 14 -31.94 16.70 -9.55
N PRO A 15 -31.79 17.28 -8.34
CA PRO A 15 -30.81 16.87 -7.34
C PRO A 15 -31.48 16.26 -6.11
N THR A 16 -30.90 15.22 -5.50
CA THR A 16 -31.14 14.88 -4.08
C THR A 16 -30.06 13.86 -3.69
N GLY A 17 -29.05 14.24 -2.93
CA GLY A 17 -29.20 14.43 -1.49
C GLY A 17 -29.13 13.09 -0.77
N ALA A 18 -27.97 12.42 -0.84
CA ALA A 18 -27.59 11.39 0.11
C ALA A 18 -26.51 11.99 1.01
N GLN A 19 -26.87 12.15 2.27
CA GLN A 19 -26.08 12.74 3.33
C GLN A 19 -24.73 12.02 3.50
N GLY A 20 -23.66 12.83 3.55
CA GLY A 20 -22.41 12.61 4.28
C GLY A 20 -21.83 11.19 4.32
N LEU A 21 -20.91 10.89 3.41
CA LEU A 21 -19.80 9.98 3.69
C LEU A 21 -18.86 10.67 4.68
N LEU A 22 -19.19 10.56 5.98
CA LEU A 22 -18.40 11.13 7.09
C LEU A 22 -17.11 10.33 7.38
N PHE A 23 -16.89 9.20 6.70
CA PHE A 23 -15.70 8.37 6.82
C PHE A 23 -15.48 7.61 5.50
N GLY A 24 -14.64 8.12 4.59
CA GLY A 24 -14.35 7.36 3.38
C GLY A 24 -13.41 7.99 2.35
N GLU A 25 -13.17 9.30 2.36
CA GLU A 25 -12.50 9.96 1.23
C GLU A 25 -11.13 10.60 1.53
N ASP A 26 -10.45 10.32 2.64
CA ASP A 26 -9.19 11.06 2.94
C ASP A 26 -8.05 10.28 3.60
N LEU A 27 -8.07 8.94 3.60
CA LEU A 27 -6.94 8.16 4.13
C LEU A 27 -5.91 7.76 3.07
N THR A 28 -6.25 7.88 1.78
CA THR A 28 -5.54 7.16 0.73
C THR A 28 -4.82 8.04 -0.28
N GLU A 29 -5.18 9.33 -0.38
CA GLU A 29 -4.57 10.25 -1.35
C GLU A 29 -3.79 11.43 -0.73
N GLN A 30 -3.95 11.74 0.57
CA GLN A 30 -3.38 12.97 1.15
C GLN A 30 -2.64 12.84 2.48
N ASP A 31 -2.32 11.64 2.95
CA ASP A 31 -1.47 11.49 4.15
C ASP A 31 -0.03 11.11 3.76
N GLY A 32 0.59 11.93 2.90
CA GLY A 32 2.00 11.78 2.50
C GLY A 32 2.99 11.86 3.68
N GLY A 33 2.51 12.26 4.86
CA GLY A 33 3.26 12.29 6.11
C GLY A 33 2.96 11.14 7.07
N THR A 34 1.93 10.32 6.87
CA THR A 34 1.50 9.32 7.85
C THR A 34 1.87 7.91 7.40
N GLY A 35 2.51 7.15 8.27
CA GLY A 35 2.97 5.80 7.95
C GLY A 35 2.86 4.82 9.10
N TYR A 36 3.04 3.55 8.75
CA TYR A 36 2.95 2.40 9.65
C TYR A 36 4.34 1.87 9.96
N ARG A 37 4.62 1.63 11.24
CA ARG A 37 5.85 0.95 11.67
C ARG A 37 5.97 -0.43 11.02
N GLY A 38 7.20 -0.88 10.84
CA GLY A 38 7.48 -2.22 10.30
C GLY A 38 6.80 -3.36 11.07
N THR A 39 6.55 -3.22 12.38
CA THR A 39 5.80 -4.20 13.18
C THR A 39 4.33 -4.31 12.74
N THR A 40 3.66 -3.16 12.53
CA THR A 40 2.29 -3.08 12.01
C THR A 40 2.23 -3.62 10.58
N ALA A 41 3.16 -3.19 9.72
CA ALA A 41 3.26 -3.68 8.34
C ALA A 41 3.43 -5.21 8.27
N CYS A 42 4.33 -5.77 9.09
CA CYS A 42 4.53 -7.23 9.19
C CYS A 42 3.23 -7.96 9.57
N ARG A 43 2.53 -7.47 10.59
CA ARG A 43 1.29 -8.08 11.08
C ARG A 43 0.20 -8.09 10.01
N VAL A 44 0.00 -6.97 9.33
CA VAL A 44 -1.09 -6.79 8.36
C VAL A 44 -0.83 -7.52 7.05
N ALA A 45 0.41 -7.51 6.57
CA ALA A 45 0.83 -8.27 5.39
C ALA A 45 1.00 -9.78 5.69
N GLY A 46 1.10 -10.16 6.96
CA GLY A 46 1.33 -11.54 7.39
C GLY A 46 2.70 -12.05 6.97
N ILE A 47 3.73 -11.23 7.20
CA ILE A 47 5.15 -11.53 6.91
C ILE A 47 5.99 -11.39 8.18
N THR A 48 7.16 -12.02 8.18
CA THR A 48 8.13 -11.87 9.26
C THR A 48 8.94 -10.58 9.10
N TYR A 49 9.49 -10.08 10.21
CA TYR A 49 10.40 -8.94 10.17
C TYR A 49 11.64 -9.18 9.29
N ARG A 50 12.12 -10.43 9.24
CA ARG A 50 13.24 -10.81 8.34
C ARG A 50 12.88 -10.70 6.87
N GLN A 51 11.66 -11.11 6.50
CA GLN A 51 11.17 -10.94 5.12
C GLN A 51 11.06 -9.46 4.78
N LEU A 52 10.47 -8.65 5.68
CA LEU A 52 10.38 -7.21 5.50
C LEU A 52 11.76 -6.55 5.32
N ASP A 53 12.72 -6.87 6.19
CA ASP A 53 14.07 -6.31 6.09
C ASP A 53 14.80 -6.76 4.81
N TYR A 54 14.69 -8.04 4.46
CA TYR A 54 15.27 -8.56 3.22
C TYR A 54 14.68 -7.88 1.98
N TRP A 55 13.37 -7.70 1.92
CA TRP A 55 12.70 -7.05 0.79
C TRP A 55 13.02 -5.56 0.68
N ALA A 56 13.17 -4.85 1.81
CA ALA A 56 13.63 -3.47 1.83
C ALA A 56 15.09 -3.36 1.36
N ARG A 57 15.98 -4.21 1.88
CA ARG A 57 17.41 -4.20 1.53
C ARG A 57 17.68 -4.61 0.08
N THR A 58 16.80 -5.40 -0.53
CA THR A 58 16.91 -5.84 -1.94
C THR A 58 16.07 -5.00 -2.91
N GLY A 59 15.48 -3.91 -2.42
CA GLY A 59 14.64 -2.99 -3.21
C GLY A 59 13.40 -3.64 -3.82
N LEU A 60 12.91 -4.75 -3.23
CA LEU A 60 11.63 -5.31 -3.64
C LEU A 60 10.50 -4.45 -3.09
N VAL A 61 10.53 -4.15 -1.79
CA VAL A 61 9.59 -3.22 -1.14
C VAL A 61 10.31 -2.37 -0.10
N GLU A 62 10.44 -1.09 -0.41
CA GLU A 62 11.06 -0.07 0.43
C GLU A 62 9.98 0.77 1.13
N PRO A 63 10.24 1.30 2.34
CA PRO A 63 9.35 2.25 2.98
C PRO A 63 9.27 3.55 2.19
N SER A 64 8.07 3.97 1.80
CA SER A 64 7.84 5.18 1.00
C SER A 64 7.68 6.45 1.83
N ILE A 65 7.32 6.36 3.12
CA ILE A 65 7.10 7.52 4.00
C ILE A 65 8.41 7.94 4.67
N ARG A 66 9.11 7.00 5.31
CA ARG A 66 10.39 7.27 5.96
C ARG A 66 11.35 6.09 5.80
N PRO A 67 12.47 6.24 5.08
CA PRO A 67 13.54 5.25 5.09
C PRO A 67 14.27 5.26 6.45
N ALA A 68 14.99 4.19 6.76
CA ALA A 68 15.84 4.17 7.94
C ALA A 68 17.04 5.11 7.74
N SER A 69 17.21 6.10 8.61
CA SER A 69 18.35 7.02 8.62
C SER A 69 19.02 7.01 10.01
N GLY A 70 20.11 6.25 10.16
CA GLY A 70 20.87 6.17 11.41
C GLY A 70 20.25 5.29 12.50
N SER A 71 20.82 5.39 13.71
CA SER A 71 20.34 4.66 14.89
C SER A 71 19.22 5.44 15.56
N GLY A 72 18.03 4.84 15.67
CA GLY A 72 16.88 5.41 16.39
C GLY A 72 15.70 5.77 15.50
N THR A 73 15.88 5.93 14.19
CA THR A 73 14.77 6.23 13.28
C THR A 73 14.02 4.96 12.85
N HIS A 74 12.70 5.03 12.87
CA HIS A 74 11.85 3.94 12.44
C HIS A 74 11.50 4.07 10.95
N ARG A 75 11.51 2.92 10.25
CA ARG A 75 10.97 2.84 8.89
C ARG A 75 9.45 3.00 8.96
N LEU A 76 8.92 3.95 8.20
CA LEU A 76 7.48 4.17 8.06
C LEU A 76 7.05 3.75 6.66
N TYR A 77 6.10 2.81 6.63
CA TYR A 77 5.53 2.25 5.41
C TYR A 77 4.18 2.90 5.14
N SER A 78 3.91 3.31 3.90
CA SER A 78 2.58 3.82 3.53
C SER A 78 1.56 2.68 3.50
N PHE A 79 0.27 3.04 3.40
CA PHE A 79 -0.78 2.07 3.08
C PHE A 79 -0.43 1.25 1.83
N ARG A 80 0.05 1.94 0.80
CA ARG A 80 0.43 1.32 -0.48
C ARG A 80 1.58 0.31 -0.30
N ASP A 81 2.57 0.63 0.53
CA ASP A 81 3.65 -0.31 0.81
C ASP A 81 3.10 -1.59 1.46
N VAL A 82 2.20 -1.46 2.44
CA VAL A 82 1.57 -2.60 3.12
C VAL A 82 0.76 -3.45 2.14
N LEU A 83 0.05 -2.83 1.20
CA LEU A 83 -0.62 -3.54 0.10
C LEU A 83 0.35 -4.34 -0.75
N VAL A 84 1.42 -3.70 -1.22
CA VAL A 84 2.44 -4.36 -2.04
C VAL A 84 3.10 -5.51 -1.27
N LEU A 85 3.43 -5.33 0.01
CA LEU A 85 3.97 -6.40 0.87
C LEU A 85 3.04 -7.61 0.91
N LYS A 86 1.73 -7.38 1.08
CA LYS A 86 0.74 -8.46 1.16
C LYS A 86 0.55 -9.17 -0.18
N VAL A 87 0.58 -8.44 -1.29
CA VAL A 87 0.52 -9.02 -2.65
C VAL A 87 1.77 -9.84 -2.95
N VAL A 88 2.97 -9.31 -2.66
CA VAL A 88 4.25 -10.05 -2.78
C VAL A 88 4.21 -11.35 -2.00
N LYS A 89 3.75 -11.32 -0.75
CA LYS A 89 3.57 -12.51 0.08
C LYS A 89 2.66 -13.53 -0.60
N ARG A 90 1.49 -13.12 -1.10
CA ARG A 90 0.54 -14.04 -1.74
C ARG A 90 1.11 -14.68 -3.01
N LEU A 91 1.86 -13.92 -3.82
CA LEU A 91 2.52 -14.47 -5.01
C LEU A 91 3.64 -15.47 -4.65
N LEU A 92 4.42 -15.18 -3.61
CA LEU A 92 5.46 -16.10 -3.14
C LEU A 92 4.88 -17.39 -2.57
N ASP A 93 3.79 -17.31 -1.81
CA ASP A 93 3.12 -18.48 -1.24
C ASP A 93 2.59 -19.44 -2.31
N THR A 94 2.28 -18.94 -3.51
CA THR A 94 1.85 -19.76 -4.65
C THR A 94 3.00 -20.24 -5.53
N GLY A 95 4.25 -19.95 -5.15
CA GLY A 95 5.44 -20.43 -5.86
C GLY A 95 5.89 -19.57 -7.04
N VAL A 96 5.36 -18.36 -7.19
CA VAL A 96 5.83 -17.41 -8.21
C VAL A 96 7.26 -16.96 -7.87
N SER A 97 8.15 -16.93 -8.87
CA SER A 97 9.54 -16.56 -8.64
C SER A 97 9.69 -15.07 -8.29
N LEU A 98 10.71 -14.75 -7.49
CA LEU A 98 11.01 -13.37 -7.10
C LEU A 98 11.22 -12.44 -8.29
N GLN A 99 11.74 -12.96 -9.40
CA GLN A 99 11.97 -12.18 -10.62
C GLN A 99 10.65 -11.74 -11.28
N GLN A 100 9.68 -12.64 -11.43
CA GLN A 100 8.36 -12.30 -11.98
C GLN A 100 7.60 -11.34 -11.06
N ILE A 101 7.71 -11.57 -9.74
CA ILE A 101 7.09 -10.69 -8.74
C ILE A 101 7.62 -9.27 -8.84
N ARG A 102 8.93 -9.08 -9.05
CA ARG A 102 9.52 -7.75 -9.18
C ARG A 102 8.89 -6.96 -10.31
N SER A 103 8.70 -7.58 -11.48
CA SER A 103 8.03 -6.92 -12.61
C SER A 103 6.59 -6.54 -12.29
N ALA A 104 5.80 -7.46 -11.72
CA ALA A 104 4.41 -7.21 -11.36
C ALA A 104 4.26 -6.08 -10.32
N VAL A 105 5.15 -6.03 -9.32
CA VAL A 105 5.15 -4.99 -8.29
C VAL A 105 5.46 -3.61 -8.87
N THR A 106 6.40 -3.51 -9.81
CA THR A 106 6.70 -2.25 -10.48
C THR A 106 5.46 -1.69 -11.18
N HIS A 107 4.73 -2.52 -11.92
CA HIS A 107 3.48 -2.09 -12.58
C HIS A 107 2.41 -1.66 -11.58
N LEU A 108 2.25 -2.36 -10.45
CA LEU A 108 1.32 -1.93 -9.39
C LEU A 108 1.69 -0.57 -8.77
N ARG A 109 2.97 -0.20 -8.77
CA ARG A 109 3.47 1.09 -8.23
C ARG A 109 3.26 2.28 -9.16
N GLU A 110 3.09 2.04 -10.45
CA GLU A 110 2.92 3.10 -11.45
C GLU A 110 1.45 3.56 -11.56
N ARG A 111 0.50 2.79 -11.01
CA ARG A 111 -0.94 3.05 -11.13
C ARG A 111 -1.53 3.93 -10.02
N GLY A 112 -2.68 4.55 -10.29
CA GLY A 112 -3.45 5.29 -9.29
C GLY A 112 -4.18 4.36 -8.31
N VAL A 113 -4.72 4.94 -7.23
CA VAL A 113 -5.48 4.18 -6.22
C VAL A 113 -6.77 3.61 -6.81
N ASP A 114 -7.48 4.40 -7.61
CA ASP A 114 -8.72 3.98 -8.27
C ASP A 114 -8.52 2.78 -9.21
N ASP A 115 -7.38 2.75 -9.91
CA ASP A 115 -7.04 1.67 -10.83
C ASP A 115 -6.82 0.34 -10.07
N LEU A 116 -6.25 0.38 -8.87
CA LEU A 116 -5.97 -0.82 -8.07
C LEU A 116 -7.24 -1.58 -7.64
N ALA A 117 -8.39 -0.89 -7.58
CA ALA A 117 -9.65 -1.50 -7.19
C ALA A 117 -10.17 -2.53 -8.22
N GLN A 118 -9.86 -2.34 -9.51
CA GLN A 118 -10.33 -3.20 -10.60
C GLN A 118 -9.31 -4.27 -11.01
N ILE A 119 -8.08 -4.20 -10.49
CA ILE A 119 -7.00 -5.11 -10.89
C ILE A 119 -7.13 -6.48 -10.25
N THR A 120 -6.99 -7.50 -11.08
CA THR A 120 -6.74 -8.89 -10.68
C THR A 120 -5.41 -9.34 -11.24
N LEU A 121 -4.45 -9.65 -10.37
CA LEU A 121 -3.20 -10.28 -10.79
C LEU A 121 -3.44 -11.77 -10.99
N MET A 122 -3.10 -12.29 -12.16
CA MET A 122 -3.22 -13.69 -12.51
C MET A 122 -1.84 -14.30 -12.72
N SER A 123 -1.59 -15.49 -12.19
CA SER A 123 -0.31 -16.18 -12.41
C SER A 123 -0.49 -17.67 -12.68
N ASP A 124 0.28 -18.19 -13.64
CA ASP A 124 0.45 -19.61 -13.94
C ASP A 124 1.75 -20.18 -13.33
N GLY A 125 2.43 -19.41 -12.46
CA GLY A 125 3.74 -19.72 -11.88
C GLY A 125 4.93 -19.39 -12.79
N ALA A 126 4.73 -19.21 -14.09
CA ALA A 126 5.76 -18.83 -15.07
C ALA A 126 5.68 -17.34 -15.48
N SER A 127 4.52 -16.72 -15.31
CA SER A 127 4.28 -15.32 -15.60
C SER A 127 3.25 -14.75 -14.62
N VAL A 128 3.21 -13.42 -14.53
CA VAL A 128 2.17 -12.68 -13.82
C VAL A 128 1.54 -11.71 -14.80
N TYR A 129 0.23 -11.80 -14.95
CA TYR A 129 -0.60 -10.98 -15.81
C TYR A 129 -1.45 -10.06 -14.97
N GLU A 130 -1.71 -8.88 -15.48
CA GLU A 130 -2.65 -7.94 -14.88
C GLU A 130 -3.94 -7.97 -15.71
N CYS A 131 -5.04 -8.34 -15.08
CA CYS A 131 -6.36 -8.33 -15.70
C CYS A 131 -7.19 -7.21 -15.07
N THR A 132 -7.82 -6.41 -15.91
CA THR A 132 -8.71 -5.30 -15.51
C THR A 132 -10.17 -5.58 -15.84
N SER A 133 -10.44 -6.68 -16.57
CA SER A 133 -11.78 -7.13 -16.91
C SER A 133 -11.96 -8.65 -16.70
N PRO A 134 -13.20 -9.12 -16.49
CA PRO A 134 -13.49 -10.55 -16.43
C PRO A 134 -13.16 -11.30 -17.73
N ASP A 135 -13.28 -10.65 -18.89
CA ASP A 135 -13.01 -11.28 -20.19
C ASP A 135 -11.53 -11.62 -20.34
N GLU A 136 -10.63 -10.71 -19.93
CA GLU A 136 -9.18 -10.97 -19.90
C GLU A 136 -8.83 -12.16 -18.99
N VAL A 137 -9.54 -12.32 -17.86
CA VAL A 137 -9.36 -13.46 -16.96
C VAL A 137 -9.80 -14.75 -17.66
N VAL A 138 -10.94 -14.73 -18.34
CA VAL A 138 -11.49 -15.87 -19.06
C VAL A 138 -10.55 -16.29 -20.19
N ASP A 139 -10.04 -15.35 -20.98
CA ASP A 139 -9.12 -15.62 -22.09
C ASP A 139 -7.83 -16.30 -21.62
N LEU A 140 -7.32 -15.91 -20.44
CA LEU A 140 -6.13 -16.52 -19.87
C LEU A 140 -6.37 -17.99 -19.43
N VAL A 141 -7.57 -18.30 -18.94
CA VAL A 141 -7.91 -19.65 -18.46
C VAL A 141 -8.27 -20.61 -19.60
N GLN A 142 -8.77 -20.08 -20.73
CA GLN A 142 -9.20 -20.89 -21.88
C GLN A 142 -8.10 -21.81 -22.45
N GLY A 143 -6.82 -21.48 -22.22
CA GLY A 143 -5.68 -22.31 -22.60
C GLY A 143 -5.55 -23.65 -21.84
N GLY A 144 -6.41 -23.92 -20.85
CA GLY A 144 -6.39 -25.16 -20.06
C GLY A 144 -5.28 -25.21 -19.00
N GLN A 145 -4.61 -24.08 -18.76
CA GLN A 145 -3.57 -23.91 -17.74
C GLN A 145 -4.22 -23.59 -16.38
N GLY A 146 -3.65 -24.15 -15.30
CA GLY A 146 -4.05 -23.78 -13.94
C GLY A 146 -3.49 -22.40 -13.59
N VAL A 147 -4.36 -21.47 -13.24
CA VAL A 147 -3.98 -20.11 -12.86
C VAL A 147 -4.49 -19.76 -11.47
N PHE A 148 -3.72 -18.95 -10.76
CA PHE A 148 -4.08 -18.37 -9.48
C PHE A 148 -4.31 -16.87 -9.63
N GLY A 149 -5.42 -16.38 -9.07
CA GLY A 149 -5.82 -14.98 -9.13
C GLY A 149 -5.78 -14.28 -7.78
N ILE A 150 -5.22 -13.07 -7.74
CA ILE A 150 -5.28 -12.13 -6.61
C ILE A 150 -6.05 -10.89 -7.05
N ALA A 151 -7.30 -10.78 -6.62
CA ALA A 151 -8.07 -9.55 -6.77
C ALA A 151 -7.49 -8.46 -5.84
N VAL A 152 -6.73 -7.52 -6.40
CA VAL A 152 -6.00 -6.48 -5.65
C VAL A 152 -6.98 -5.59 -4.89
N GLY A 153 -8.10 -5.20 -5.51
CA GLY A 153 -9.15 -4.43 -4.84
C GLY A 153 -9.80 -5.13 -3.64
N ARG A 154 -9.77 -6.47 -3.55
CA ARG A 154 -10.19 -7.19 -2.34
C ARG A 154 -9.12 -7.11 -1.25
N VAL A 155 -7.84 -7.25 -1.62
CA VAL A 155 -6.71 -7.12 -0.68
C VAL A 155 -6.66 -5.70 -0.11
N TRP A 156 -6.91 -4.69 -0.93
CA TRP A 156 -7.05 -3.29 -0.52
C TRP A 156 -8.02 -3.14 0.65
N ARG A 157 -9.30 -3.53 0.44
CA ARG A 157 -10.37 -3.41 1.45
C ARG A 157 -10.07 -4.22 2.71
N GLU A 158 -9.43 -5.37 2.57
CA GLU A 158 -8.98 -6.18 3.72
C GLU A 158 -7.94 -5.43 4.56
N ILE A 159 -6.98 -4.77 3.91
CA ILE A 159 -5.95 -3.98 4.58
C ILE A 159 -6.55 -2.72 5.21
N GLU A 160 -7.40 -2.00 4.49
CA GLU A 160 -8.13 -0.83 5.00
C GLU A 160 -8.92 -1.13 6.26
N GLY A 161 -9.69 -2.22 6.27
CA GLY A 161 -10.42 -2.67 7.45
C GLY A 161 -9.51 -3.05 8.62
N THR A 162 -8.28 -3.51 8.36
CA THR A 162 -7.33 -3.87 9.42
C THR A 162 -6.56 -2.66 9.95
N LEU A 163 -6.12 -1.76 9.06
CA LEU A 163 -5.29 -0.60 9.39
C LEU A 163 -6.07 0.52 10.06
N SER A 164 -7.37 0.66 9.77
CA SER A 164 -8.25 1.62 10.46
C SER A 164 -8.32 1.45 11.98
N GLN A 165 -7.85 0.33 12.52
CA GLN A 165 -7.79 0.04 13.96
C GLN A 165 -6.36 0.06 14.53
N MET A 166 -5.35 0.39 13.71
CA MET A 166 -3.94 0.29 14.09
C MET A 166 -3.35 1.69 14.35
N PRO A 167 -2.34 1.81 15.24
CA PRO A 167 -1.60 3.04 15.41
C PRO A 167 -0.87 3.46 14.11
N THR A 168 -0.97 4.74 13.78
CA THR A 168 -0.22 5.43 12.73
C THR A 168 0.80 6.38 13.36
N GLU A 169 1.86 6.71 12.61
CA GLU A 169 2.83 7.73 13.00
C GLU A 169 3.00 8.75 11.89
N SER A 170 3.05 10.02 12.25
CA SER A 170 3.24 11.10 11.31
C SER A 170 4.70 11.55 11.24
N LEU A 171 5.09 12.13 10.11
CA LEU A 171 6.43 12.65 9.93
C LEU A 171 6.76 13.77 10.93
N GLU A 172 5.73 14.45 11.44
CA GLU A 172 5.79 15.61 12.34
C GLU A 172 5.94 15.23 13.82
N ASP A 173 5.59 14.00 14.21
CA ASP A 173 5.57 13.57 15.61
C ASP A 173 6.97 13.47 16.25
N GLU A 174 8.05 13.46 15.44
CA GLU A 174 9.44 13.46 15.92
C GLU A 174 10.00 14.89 16.12
N GLY A 175 9.19 15.94 15.90
CA GLY A 175 9.54 17.32 16.27
C GLY A 175 9.35 17.64 17.76
N ASP A 176 8.69 16.77 18.52
CA ASP A 176 8.39 16.92 19.95
C ASP A 176 8.97 15.79 20.81
N ASP A 177 10.03 15.12 20.34
CA ASP A 177 10.98 14.49 21.27
C ASP A 177 11.74 15.65 21.95
N GLY A 178 11.11 16.22 22.97
CA GLY A 178 11.74 17.15 23.91
C GLY A 178 13.11 16.61 24.32
N PRO A 179 14.08 17.49 24.63
CA PRO A 179 15.50 17.17 24.64
C PRO A 179 15.73 15.82 25.31
N HIS A 180 16.06 14.83 24.49
CA HIS A 180 16.37 13.48 24.93
C HIS A 180 17.23 13.61 26.18
N GLY A 181 16.68 13.15 27.30
CA GLY A 181 17.33 13.21 28.60
C GLY A 181 18.77 12.81 28.42
N GLU A 182 19.67 13.76 28.70
CA GLU A 182 21.10 13.56 28.62
C GLU A 182 21.41 12.18 29.19
N ASP A 183 22.05 11.33 28.39
CA ASP A 183 22.41 9.96 28.71
C ASP A 183 22.92 9.86 30.16
N GLU A 184 21.99 9.53 31.07
CA GLU A 184 22.19 9.57 32.52
C GLU A 184 23.26 8.53 32.90
N LEU A 185 23.44 7.49 32.07
CA LEU A 185 24.46 6.47 32.17
C LEU A 185 25.83 6.99 31.73
N ALA A 186 25.92 7.79 30.66
CA ALA A 186 27.16 8.47 30.26
C ALA A 186 27.59 9.56 31.25
N VAL A 187 26.64 10.28 31.85
CA VAL A 187 26.93 11.25 32.94
C VAL A 187 27.46 10.50 34.17
N ARG A 188 26.83 9.40 34.59
CA ARG A 188 27.31 8.57 35.72
C ARG A 188 28.66 7.92 35.46
N ARG A 189 28.98 7.54 34.22
CA ARG A 189 30.32 6.99 33.86
C ARG A 189 31.41 8.05 33.95
N ARG A 190 31.15 9.29 33.52
CA ARG A 190 32.09 10.42 33.65
C ARG A 190 32.35 10.78 35.12
N ALA A 191 31.32 10.73 35.96
CA ALA A 191 31.45 11.00 37.40
C ALA A 191 32.24 9.94 38.18
N ARG A 192 32.42 8.72 37.65
CA ARG A 192 33.14 7.62 38.32
C ARG A 192 34.60 7.46 37.86
N HIS A 193 35.07 8.26 36.90
CA HIS A 193 36.43 8.17 36.37
C HIS A 193 37.34 9.37 36.70
N VAL A 194 36.98 10.17 37.71
CA VAL A 194 37.91 11.10 38.34
C VAL A 194 38.25 10.54 39.72
N GLY A 195 39.35 9.80 39.77
CA GLY A 195 39.98 9.23 40.96
C GLY A 195 41.37 8.79 40.60
#